data_AF-A0A3C1M453-F1
#
_entry.id   AF-A0A3C1M453-F1
#
_cell.length_a   1.000
_cell.length_b   1.000
_cell.length_c   1.000
_cell.angle_alpha   90.00
_cell.angle_beta   90.00
_cell.angle_gamma   90.00
#
_symmetry.space_group_name_H-M   'P 1'
#
loop_
_entity.id
_entity.type
_entity.pdbx_description
1 polymer ?
#
loop_
_entity_poly.entity_id
_entity_poly.type
_entity_poly.pdbx_seq_one_letter_code
_entity_poly.pdbx_strand_id
1 'polypeptide(L)'
;MNAWDTLSVRPTADGSLTFFSDRFQEAFHSTFGAKEEAELKFIEPCRLRERLGREPVAILDVCLGLGYNSAAAVDGLAPLAGFPPVQIVGLEYNPAVLQGAIAQGLTQIWSPLAQTVLATLGAGKTFAQGGLTAVVWWGDARQTVQRVPTASVDAVFLDPFSPRRCPELWTWEFLQEVTRCLKPTGYLATYCCAAAVRATLRDLGLHLWASEPLGRKAPGTIAAWTDGGLPPRCRVLTPLEWDILNTRAGLPYRDPTLHDPTAVILARRTEEQSRSDRQTSSQWLKRHRSP
;
A
#
# COMPACT_ATOMS: atom_id res chain seq x y z
N MET A 1 -8.58 -25.55 13.49
CA MET A 1 -8.27 -24.38 12.65
C MET A 1 -6.91 -23.88 13.09
N ASN A 2 -5.86 -24.13 12.33
CA ASN A 2 -4.56 -23.56 12.64
C ASN A 2 -4.67 -22.05 12.43
N ALA A 3 -4.70 -21.26 13.50
CA ALA A 3 -4.72 -19.82 13.40
C ALA A 3 -3.44 -19.40 12.66
N TRP A 4 -3.61 -18.88 11.44
CA TRP A 4 -2.51 -18.46 10.55
C TRP A 4 -1.64 -17.35 11.17
N ASP A 5 -2.20 -16.63 12.14
CA ASP A 5 -1.58 -15.58 12.93
C ASP A 5 -2.40 -15.36 14.23
N THR A 6 -1.75 -14.86 15.27
CA THR A 6 -2.41 -14.38 16.49
C THR A 6 -2.47 -12.86 16.43
N LEU A 7 -3.69 -12.31 16.51
CA LEU A 7 -3.93 -10.87 16.39
C LEU A 7 -4.33 -10.28 17.73
N SER A 8 -3.74 -9.15 18.10
CA SER A 8 -4.11 -8.42 19.32
C SER A 8 -4.43 -6.96 19.03
N VAL A 9 -5.50 -6.45 19.64
CA VAL A 9 -5.93 -5.05 19.47
C VAL A 9 -4.93 -4.11 20.13
N ARG A 10 -4.65 -2.99 19.45
CA ARG A 10 -3.82 -1.89 19.95
C ARG A 10 -4.52 -0.56 19.69
N PRO A 11 -4.54 0.38 20.66
CA PRO A 11 -4.96 1.74 20.40
C PRO A 11 -3.92 2.49 19.58
N THR A 12 -4.38 3.51 18.86
CA THR A 12 -3.53 4.48 18.17
C THR A 12 -3.82 5.90 18.66
N ALA A 13 -2.95 6.85 18.36
CA ALA A 13 -3.04 8.19 18.94
C ALA A 13 -4.21 9.05 18.41
N ASP A 14 -4.79 8.72 17.25
CA ASP A 14 -5.98 9.39 16.70
C ASP A 14 -7.31 8.82 17.24
N GLY A 15 -7.24 7.92 18.23
CA GLY A 15 -8.40 7.25 18.83
C GLY A 15 -8.90 6.03 18.05
N SER A 16 -8.36 5.75 16.87
CA SER A 16 -8.62 4.51 16.15
C SER A 16 -7.88 3.32 16.76
N LEU A 17 -8.32 2.12 16.42
CA LEU A 17 -7.71 0.86 16.82
C LEU A 17 -7.01 0.20 15.63
N THR A 18 -6.01 -0.62 15.90
CA THR A 18 -5.35 -1.48 14.91
C THR A 18 -5.12 -2.88 15.48
N PHE A 19 -4.85 -3.86 14.63
CA PHE A 19 -4.30 -5.13 15.08
C PHE A 19 -2.77 -5.10 15.07
N PHE A 20 -2.18 -5.84 16.00
CA PHE A 20 -0.79 -6.26 15.96
C PHE A 20 -0.73 -7.74 15.59
N SER A 21 0.11 -8.06 14.60
CA SER A 21 0.40 -9.41 14.14
C SER A 21 1.58 -10.00 14.90
N ASP A 22 1.37 -11.14 15.58
CA ASP A 22 2.47 -11.85 16.22
C ASP A 22 3.37 -12.56 15.20
N ARG A 23 2.83 -12.96 14.05
CA ARG A 23 3.64 -13.56 12.98
C ARG A 23 4.59 -12.55 12.34
N PHE A 24 4.11 -11.37 11.97
CA PHE A 24 4.90 -10.34 11.29
C PHE A 24 5.61 -9.41 12.27
N GLN A 25 5.23 -9.43 13.56
CA GLN A 25 5.75 -8.56 14.61
C GLN A 25 5.59 -7.07 14.25
N GLU A 26 4.46 -6.74 13.61
CA GLU A 26 4.10 -5.41 13.12
C GLU A 26 2.61 -5.14 13.34
N ALA A 27 2.26 -3.87 13.53
CA ALA A 27 0.87 -3.43 13.49
C ALA A 27 0.38 -3.29 12.06
N PHE A 28 -0.91 -3.53 11.82
CA PHE A 28 -1.53 -3.36 10.49
C PHE A 28 -1.53 -1.90 10.05
N HIS A 29 -1.65 -0.98 11.00
CA HIS A 29 -1.52 0.46 10.75
C HIS A 29 -0.66 1.11 11.83
N SER A 30 -0.20 2.32 11.55
CA SER A 30 0.58 3.17 12.43
C SER A 30 -0.12 3.39 13.77
N THR A 31 0.62 3.18 14.87
CA THR A 31 0.15 3.51 16.22
C THR A 31 0.01 5.02 16.46
N PHE A 32 0.47 5.86 15.53
CA PHE A 32 0.24 7.31 15.57
C PHE A 32 -1.15 7.72 15.10
N GLY A 33 -1.87 6.82 14.41
CA GLY A 33 -3.22 7.07 13.94
C GLY A 33 -3.52 6.25 12.70
N ALA A 34 -4.37 5.24 12.83
CA ALA A 34 -4.70 4.35 11.71
C ALA A 34 -5.73 4.97 10.75
N LYS A 35 -6.66 5.77 11.27
CA LYS A 35 -7.64 6.50 10.45
C LYS A 35 -6.94 7.62 9.68
N GLU A 36 -6.16 8.44 10.39
CA GLU A 36 -5.38 9.52 9.78
C GLU A 36 -4.40 8.98 8.74
N GLU A 37 -3.77 7.82 8.99
CA GLU A 37 -2.90 7.19 8.00
C GLU A 37 -3.62 6.85 6.69
N ALA A 38 -4.78 6.20 6.77
CA ALA A 38 -5.57 5.85 5.60
C ALA A 38 -5.97 7.10 4.79
N GLU A 39 -6.46 8.14 5.45
CA GLU A 39 -6.91 9.37 4.80
C GLU A 39 -5.75 10.16 4.17
N LEU A 40 -4.65 10.33 4.92
CA LEU A 40 -3.60 11.29 4.56
C LEU A 40 -2.48 10.69 3.72
N LYS A 41 -2.26 9.37 3.74
CA LYS A 41 -1.25 8.71 2.89
C LYS A 41 -1.80 8.16 1.58
N PHE A 42 -3.08 7.76 1.55
CA PHE A 42 -3.64 7.07 0.40
C PHE A 42 -4.66 7.91 -0.36
N ILE A 43 -5.57 8.61 0.33
CA ILE A 43 -6.66 9.34 -0.36
C ILE A 43 -6.17 10.65 -0.95
N GLU A 44 -5.57 11.51 -0.13
CA GLU A 44 -5.10 12.84 -0.56
C GLU A 44 -4.00 12.75 -1.64
N PRO A 45 -2.92 11.96 -1.45
CA PRO A 45 -1.82 12.00 -2.41
C PRO A 45 -2.14 11.33 -3.75
N CYS A 46 -3.17 10.47 -3.79
CA CYS A 46 -3.68 9.91 -5.05
C CYS A 46 -4.69 10.82 -5.76
N ARG A 47 -4.92 12.05 -5.25
CA ARG A 47 -5.86 13.03 -5.81
C ARG A 47 -7.29 12.49 -5.96
N LEU A 48 -7.70 11.53 -5.15
CA LEU A 48 -8.98 10.85 -5.33
C LEU A 48 -10.16 11.82 -5.13
N ARG A 49 -10.05 12.73 -4.15
CA ARG A 49 -11.07 13.77 -3.91
C ARG A 49 -11.21 14.75 -5.08
N GLU A 50 -10.14 14.98 -5.85
CA GLU A 50 -10.17 15.86 -7.02
C GLU A 50 -10.92 15.23 -8.21
N ARG A 51 -10.99 13.88 -8.24
CA ARG A 51 -11.70 13.10 -9.26
C ARG A 51 -13.19 12.94 -8.96
N LEU A 52 -13.60 13.18 -7.71
CA LEU A 52 -14.97 13.01 -7.25
C LEU A 52 -15.95 13.84 -8.10
N GLY A 53 -16.98 13.18 -8.63
CA GLY A 53 -18.03 13.82 -9.43
C GLY A 53 -17.64 14.21 -10.85
N ARG A 54 -16.40 13.93 -11.28
CA ARG A 54 -15.91 14.28 -12.62
C ARG A 54 -15.77 13.06 -13.52
N GLU A 55 -15.23 11.97 -12.99
CA GLU A 55 -14.92 10.76 -13.76
C GLU A 55 -15.07 9.49 -12.90
N PRO A 56 -15.26 8.31 -13.53
CA PRO A 56 -15.22 7.04 -12.84
C PRO A 56 -13.88 6.83 -12.12
N VAL A 57 -13.92 6.26 -10.92
CA VAL A 57 -12.73 5.98 -10.11
C VAL A 57 -12.61 4.48 -9.86
N ALA A 58 -11.49 3.88 -10.24
CA ALA A 58 -11.16 2.49 -9.94
C ALA A 58 -9.93 2.42 -9.00
N ILE A 59 -10.06 1.67 -7.91
CA ILE A 59 -9.06 1.54 -6.85
C ILE A 59 -8.69 0.07 -6.67
N LEU A 60 -7.39 -0.20 -6.62
CA LEU A 60 -6.82 -1.48 -6.19
C LEU A 60 -6.24 -1.33 -4.78
N ASP A 61 -6.79 -2.05 -3.81
CA ASP A 61 -6.33 -2.08 -2.42
C ASP A 61 -5.55 -3.39 -2.15
N VAL A 62 -4.22 -3.31 -2.14
CA VAL A 62 -3.32 -4.46 -1.98
C VAL A 62 -3.02 -4.68 -0.51
N CYS A 63 -3.44 -5.84 0.02
CA CYS A 63 -3.48 -6.18 1.45
C CYS A 63 -4.53 -5.37 2.21
N LEU A 64 -5.79 -5.67 1.90
CA LEU A 64 -6.96 -5.01 2.51
C LEU A 64 -6.87 -4.95 4.04
N GLY A 65 -6.40 -6.01 4.70
CA GLY A 65 -6.21 -6.06 6.15
C GLY A 65 -7.49 -5.73 6.92
N LEU A 66 -7.48 -4.60 7.64
CA LEU A 66 -8.64 -4.11 8.41
C LEU A 66 -9.71 -3.44 7.53
N GLY A 67 -9.40 -3.19 6.26
CA GLY A 67 -10.24 -2.49 5.30
C GLY A 67 -10.19 -0.97 5.40
N TYR A 68 -9.22 -0.38 6.11
CA TYR A 68 -9.20 1.05 6.42
C TYR A 68 -8.94 1.93 5.20
N ASN A 69 -8.04 1.54 4.29
CA ASN A 69 -7.78 2.31 3.08
C ASN A 69 -9.02 2.32 2.17
N SER A 70 -9.64 1.16 1.98
CA SER A 70 -10.95 1.04 1.30
C SER A 70 -12.06 1.85 2.00
N ALA A 71 -12.16 1.82 3.33
CA ALA A 71 -13.16 2.59 4.08
C ALA A 71 -12.93 4.10 3.95
N ALA A 72 -11.68 4.56 4.04
CA ALA A 72 -11.31 5.95 3.80
C ALA A 72 -11.64 6.40 2.38
N ALA A 73 -11.49 5.51 1.39
CA ALA A 73 -11.93 5.78 0.02
C ALA A 73 -13.46 5.89 -0.07
N VAL A 74 -14.21 5.00 0.58
CA VAL A 74 -15.68 5.08 0.64
C VAL A 74 -16.15 6.37 1.30
N ASP A 75 -15.57 6.76 2.43
CA ASP A 75 -15.94 7.98 3.16
C ASP A 75 -15.50 9.25 2.40
N GLY A 76 -14.31 9.21 1.77
CA GLY A 76 -13.78 10.33 1.01
C GLY A 76 -14.38 10.51 -0.38
N LEU A 77 -14.99 9.47 -0.94
CA LEU A 77 -15.58 9.47 -2.29
C LEU A 77 -17.08 9.22 -2.30
N ALA A 78 -17.73 9.11 -1.13
CA ALA A 78 -19.10 8.66 -0.93
C ALA A 78 -20.01 9.06 -2.11
N PRO A 79 -20.25 8.12 -3.07
CA PRO A 79 -20.87 8.50 -4.32
C PRO A 79 -22.33 8.80 -4.04
N LEU A 80 -22.75 10.01 -4.42
CA LEU A 80 -24.15 10.40 -4.38
C LEU A 80 -24.81 9.91 -5.68
N ALA A 81 -26.13 9.66 -5.63
CA ALA A 81 -26.88 9.29 -6.83
C ALA A 81 -26.67 10.33 -7.94
N GLY A 82 -26.26 9.87 -9.13
CA GLY A 82 -25.94 10.73 -10.27
C GLY A 82 -24.45 11.07 -10.45
N PHE A 83 -23.58 10.59 -9.56
CA PHE A 83 -22.12 10.74 -9.70
C PHE A 83 -21.50 9.57 -10.48
N PRO A 84 -20.31 9.77 -11.10
CA PRO A 84 -19.59 8.69 -11.75
C PRO A 84 -19.29 7.52 -10.80
N PRO A 85 -19.23 6.27 -11.31
CA PRO A 85 -19.09 5.10 -10.47
C PRO A 85 -17.73 5.00 -9.79
N VAL A 86 -17.72 4.41 -8.59
CA VAL A 86 -16.51 4.09 -7.82
C VAL A 86 -16.40 2.56 -7.73
N GLN A 87 -15.26 2.02 -8.12
CA GLN A 87 -14.95 0.60 -8.02
C GLN A 87 -13.75 0.39 -7.09
N ILE A 88 -13.88 -0.53 -6.14
CA ILE A 88 -12.80 -0.95 -5.25
C ILE A 88 -12.59 -2.46 -5.39
N VAL A 89 -11.36 -2.86 -5.68
CA VAL A 89 -10.93 -4.27 -5.67
C VAL A 89 -9.88 -4.43 -4.58
N GLY A 90 -10.21 -5.17 -3.53
CA GLY A 90 -9.26 -5.55 -2.48
C GLY A 90 -8.58 -6.89 -2.81
N LEU A 91 -7.27 -6.98 -2.56
CA LEU A 91 -6.52 -8.24 -2.55
C LEU A 91 -6.19 -8.58 -1.10
N GLU A 92 -6.57 -9.76 -0.64
CA GLU A 92 -6.30 -10.17 0.75
C GLU A 92 -6.12 -11.68 0.85
N TYR A 93 -5.12 -12.11 1.62
CA TYR A 93 -4.83 -13.52 1.81
C TYR A 93 -5.79 -14.15 2.82
N ASN A 94 -6.06 -13.47 3.94
CA ASN A 94 -6.75 -14.07 5.08
C ASN A 94 -8.06 -13.32 5.45
N PRO A 95 -9.23 -13.89 5.13
CA PRO A 95 -10.52 -13.32 5.50
C PRO A 95 -10.70 -13.07 7.00
N ALA A 96 -10.02 -13.84 7.85
CA ALA A 96 -10.15 -13.73 9.30
C ALA A 96 -9.67 -12.38 9.85
N VAL A 97 -8.79 -11.66 9.13
CA VAL A 97 -8.33 -10.33 9.55
C VAL A 97 -9.48 -9.33 9.52
N LEU A 98 -10.13 -9.15 8.36
CA LEU A 98 -11.25 -8.23 8.21
C LEU A 98 -12.44 -8.67 9.09
N GLN A 99 -12.76 -9.96 9.10
CA GLN A 99 -13.84 -10.51 9.92
C GLN A 99 -13.58 -10.25 11.43
N GLY A 100 -12.35 -10.45 11.87
CA GLY A 100 -11.94 -10.15 13.24
C GLY A 100 -12.04 -8.67 13.58
N ALA A 101 -11.63 -7.79 12.65
CA ALA A 101 -11.70 -6.33 12.83
C ALA A 101 -13.16 -5.86 13.02
N ILE A 102 -14.08 -6.39 12.20
CA ILE A 102 -15.51 -6.11 12.31
C ILE A 102 -16.06 -6.65 13.63
N ALA A 103 -15.78 -7.92 13.97
CA ALA A 103 -16.30 -8.56 15.18
C ALA A 103 -15.83 -7.89 16.47
N GLN A 104 -14.62 -7.31 16.47
CA GLN A 104 -14.04 -6.60 17.61
C GLN A 104 -14.33 -5.09 17.59
N GLY A 105 -15.13 -4.60 16.63
CA GLY A 105 -15.57 -3.20 16.59
C GLY A 105 -14.53 -2.20 16.08
N LEU A 106 -13.42 -2.65 15.48
CA LEU A 106 -12.36 -1.77 14.97
C LEU A 106 -12.88 -0.87 13.84
N THR A 107 -13.86 -1.33 13.07
CA THR A 107 -14.41 -0.60 11.92
C THR A 107 -15.45 0.45 12.30
N GLN A 108 -15.83 0.58 13.59
CA GLN A 108 -16.90 1.49 14.04
C GLN A 108 -16.55 2.98 13.88
N ILE A 109 -15.28 3.30 13.69
CA ILE A 109 -14.79 4.66 13.44
C ILE A 109 -15.18 5.22 12.07
N TRP A 110 -15.59 4.36 11.13
CA TRP A 110 -15.92 4.73 9.75
C TRP A 110 -17.42 5.03 9.60
N SER A 111 -17.82 5.68 8.49
CA SER A 111 -19.24 5.95 8.26
C SER A 111 -20.10 4.67 8.19
N PRO A 112 -21.42 4.75 8.42
CA PRO A 112 -22.33 3.61 8.27
C PRO A 112 -22.25 2.93 6.89
N LEU A 113 -22.00 3.70 5.82
CA LEU A 113 -21.83 3.16 4.48
C LEU A 113 -20.55 2.34 4.40
N ALA A 114 -19.41 2.88 4.83
CA ALA A 114 -18.14 2.16 4.85
C ALA A 114 -18.22 0.89 5.72
N GLN A 115 -18.85 0.96 6.88
CA GLN A 115 -19.12 -0.22 7.72
C GLN A 115 -19.93 -1.29 6.98
N THR A 116 -20.98 -0.90 6.25
CA THR A 116 -21.81 -1.82 5.45
C THR A 116 -21.01 -2.45 4.31
N VAL A 117 -20.17 -1.68 3.63
CA VAL A 117 -19.26 -2.17 2.60
C VAL A 117 -18.32 -3.22 3.21
N LEU A 118 -17.58 -2.87 4.28
CA LEU A 118 -16.65 -3.79 4.92
C LEU A 118 -17.32 -5.07 5.44
N ALA A 119 -18.52 -4.97 6.03
CA ALA A 119 -19.29 -6.13 6.47
C ALA A 119 -19.67 -7.04 5.30
N THR A 120 -20.06 -6.46 4.16
CA THR A 120 -20.40 -7.21 2.93
C THR A 120 -19.17 -7.93 2.38
N LEU A 121 -18.03 -7.22 2.32
CA LEU A 121 -16.76 -7.79 1.89
C LEU A 121 -16.30 -8.91 2.83
N GLY A 122 -16.36 -8.71 4.15
CA GLY A 122 -16.00 -9.71 5.16
C GLY A 122 -16.86 -10.97 5.11
N ALA A 123 -18.11 -10.86 4.63
CA ALA A 123 -18.98 -11.99 4.34
C ALA A 123 -18.68 -12.70 3.00
N GLY A 124 -17.63 -12.27 2.29
CA GLY A 124 -17.24 -12.82 0.99
C GLY A 124 -18.17 -12.41 -0.17
N LYS A 125 -18.95 -11.34 -0.01
CA LYS A 125 -19.91 -10.85 -1.00
C LYS A 125 -19.39 -9.59 -1.69
N THR A 126 -19.88 -9.34 -2.90
CA THR A 126 -19.70 -8.07 -3.59
C THR A 126 -20.73 -7.05 -3.08
N PHE A 127 -20.26 -5.87 -2.70
CA PHE A 127 -21.13 -4.73 -2.45
C PHE A 127 -21.41 -3.99 -3.76
N ALA A 128 -22.67 -3.65 -4.02
CA ALA A 128 -23.06 -2.84 -5.18
C ALA A 128 -24.29 -1.98 -4.84
N GLN A 129 -24.09 -0.67 -4.67
CA GLN A 129 -25.18 0.28 -4.41
C GLN A 129 -24.76 1.70 -4.77
N GLY A 130 -25.66 2.49 -5.37
CA GLY A 130 -25.44 3.94 -5.55
C GLY A 130 -24.22 4.31 -6.41
N GLY A 131 -23.84 3.45 -7.37
CA GLY A 131 -22.63 3.64 -8.19
C GLY A 131 -21.33 3.19 -7.51
N LEU A 132 -21.37 2.73 -6.25
CA LEU A 132 -20.24 2.10 -5.57
C LEU A 132 -20.28 0.58 -5.79
N THR A 133 -19.20 0.00 -6.30
CA THR A 133 -18.96 -1.44 -6.31
C THR A 133 -17.69 -1.75 -5.54
N ALA A 134 -17.74 -2.73 -4.63
CA ALA A 134 -16.56 -3.20 -3.92
C ALA A 134 -16.54 -4.74 -3.86
N VAL A 135 -15.36 -5.33 -4.06
CA VAL A 135 -15.14 -6.77 -3.98
C VAL A 135 -13.77 -7.07 -3.39
N VAL A 136 -13.63 -8.21 -2.72
CA VAL A 136 -12.32 -8.75 -2.28
C VAL A 136 -12.03 -10.05 -3.01
N TRP A 137 -10.81 -10.15 -3.53
CA TRP A 137 -10.28 -11.38 -4.10
C TRP A 137 -9.36 -12.05 -3.08
N TRP A 138 -9.84 -13.16 -2.53
CA TRP A 138 -9.13 -13.92 -1.52
C TRP A 138 -8.02 -14.77 -2.12
N GLY A 139 -6.83 -14.71 -1.51
CA GLY A 139 -5.66 -15.52 -1.89
C GLY A 139 -4.37 -14.72 -1.92
N ASP A 140 -3.29 -15.37 -2.38
CA ASP A 140 -2.00 -14.72 -2.54
C ASP A 140 -2.09 -13.54 -3.52
N ALA A 141 -1.73 -12.34 -3.05
CA ALA A 141 -1.77 -11.14 -3.85
C ALA A 141 -0.92 -11.25 -5.13
N ARG A 142 0.18 -12.04 -5.10
CA ARG A 142 1.00 -12.33 -6.29
C ARG A 142 0.22 -13.01 -7.41
N GLN A 143 -0.84 -13.76 -7.07
CA GLN A 143 -1.69 -14.46 -8.02
C GLN A 143 -2.96 -13.68 -8.34
N THR A 144 -3.58 -13.04 -7.34
CA THR A 144 -4.83 -12.30 -7.55
C THR A 144 -4.63 -11.00 -8.33
N VAL A 145 -3.48 -10.33 -8.19
CA VAL A 145 -3.16 -9.11 -8.96
C VAL A 145 -3.12 -9.36 -10.47
N GLN A 146 -2.71 -10.56 -10.91
CA GLN A 146 -2.64 -10.91 -12.33
C GLN A 146 -4.02 -10.92 -13.01
N ARG A 147 -5.11 -10.99 -12.23
CA ARG A 147 -6.49 -10.89 -12.73
C ARG A 147 -6.92 -9.45 -13.01
N VAL A 148 -6.18 -8.46 -12.48
CA VAL A 148 -6.45 -7.04 -12.72
C VAL A 148 -5.98 -6.68 -14.14
N PRO A 149 -6.84 -6.09 -14.98
CA PRO A 149 -6.44 -5.68 -16.32
C PRO A 149 -5.33 -4.62 -16.31
N THR A 150 -4.56 -4.57 -17.39
CA THR A 150 -3.55 -3.51 -17.59
C THR A 150 -4.23 -2.15 -17.68
N ALA A 151 -3.64 -1.12 -17.06
CA ALA A 151 -4.09 0.26 -17.13
C ALA A 151 -5.58 0.46 -16.82
N SER A 152 -6.10 -0.23 -15.80
CA SER A 152 -7.51 -0.19 -15.41
C SER A 152 -7.81 0.57 -14.13
N VAL A 153 -6.81 0.86 -13.28
CA VAL A 153 -7.04 1.52 -11.98
C VAL A 153 -6.45 2.93 -11.93
N ASP A 154 -7.17 3.84 -11.28
CA ASP A 154 -6.79 5.24 -11.04
C ASP A 154 -5.94 5.39 -9.79
N ALA A 155 -6.11 4.49 -8.82
CA ALA A 155 -5.24 4.41 -7.65
C ALA A 155 -4.90 2.98 -7.26
N VAL A 156 -3.66 2.81 -6.80
CA VAL A 156 -3.19 1.61 -6.10
C VAL A 156 -2.84 2.00 -4.67
N PHE A 157 -3.46 1.36 -3.70
CA PHE A 157 -3.02 1.39 -2.30
C PHE A 157 -2.16 0.16 -2.05
N LEU A 158 -0.85 0.35 -1.95
CA LEU A 158 0.11 -0.71 -1.70
C LEU A 158 0.49 -0.72 -0.22
N ASP A 159 -0.18 -1.57 0.57
CA ASP A 159 -0.08 -1.57 2.03
C ASP A 159 0.21 -2.95 2.68
N PRO A 160 1.16 -3.76 2.19
CA PRO A 160 1.56 -4.98 2.89
C PRO A 160 2.48 -4.68 4.08
N PHE A 161 2.70 -5.68 4.94
CA PHE A 161 3.75 -5.61 5.97
C PHE A 161 5.13 -5.28 5.39
N SER A 162 6.04 -4.77 6.23
CA SER A 162 7.28 -4.15 5.75
C SER A 162 8.13 -5.11 4.90
N PRO A 163 8.98 -4.58 3.99
CA PRO A 163 9.73 -5.43 3.06
C PRO A 163 10.61 -6.52 3.66
N ARG A 164 11.00 -6.38 4.93
CA ARG A 164 11.77 -7.43 5.62
C ARG A 164 10.87 -8.55 6.18
N ARG A 165 9.60 -8.25 6.44
CA ARG A 165 8.62 -9.16 7.02
C ARG A 165 7.78 -9.86 5.95
N CYS A 166 7.44 -9.17 4.88
CA CYS A 166 6.67 -9.72 3.76
C CYS A 166 7.32 -9.36 2.40
N PRO A 167 8.56 -9.79 2.13
CA PRO A 167 9.31 -9.42 0.92
C PRO A 167 8.62 -9.83 -0.39
N GLU A 168 7.74 -10.83 -0.36
CA GLU A 168 6.94 -11.33 -1.50
C GLU A 168 6.19 -10.21 -2.21
N LEU A 169 5.72 -9.22 -1.45
CA LEU A 169 4.88 -8.12 -1.95
C LEU A 169 5.68 -6.83 -2.21
N TRP A 170 7.01 -6.96 -2.26
CA TRP A 170 7.94 -5.86 -2.57
C TRP A 170 9.02 -6.27 -3.57
N THR A 171 8.86 -7.44 -4.21
CA THR A 171 9.76 -7.87 -5.27
C THR A 171 9.55 -7.04 -6.52
N TRP A 172 10.56 -7.02 -7.37
CA TRP A 172 10.45 -6.37 -8.66
C TRP A 172 9.29 -6.93 -9.49
N GLU A 173 9.16 -8.25 -9.51
CA GLU A 173 8.15 -8.96 -10.27
C GLU A 173 6.75 -8.62 -9.77
N PHE A 174 6.56 -8.59 -8.45
CA PHE A 174 5.27 -8.19 -7.89
C PHE A 174 4.95 -6.71 -8.13
N LEU A 175 5.93 -5.81 -7.93
CA LEU A 175 5.75 -4.38 -8.18
C LEU A 175 5.48 -4.10 -9.66
N GLN A 176 6.05 -4.89 -10.58
CA GLN A 176 5.74 -4.81 -12.00
C GLN A 176 4.29 -5.19 -12.30
N GLU A 177 3.76 -6.26 -11.70
CA GLU A 177 2.34 -6.62 -11.87
C GLU A 177 1.41 -5.55 -11.29
N VAL A 178 1.75 -5.00 -10.13
CA VAL A 178 0.99 -3.92 -9.50
C VAL A 178 0.98 -2.66 -10.36
N THR A 179 2.14 -2.21 -10.86
CA THR A 179 2.22 -0.97 -11.65
C THR A 179 1.60 -1.13 -13.04
N ARG A 180 1.62 -2.33 -13.63
CA ARG A 180 0.89 -2.64 -14.89
C ARG A 180 -0.61 -2.33 -14.79
N CYS A 181 -1.21 -2.49 -13.62
CA CYS A 181 -2.63 -2.22 -13.40
C CYS A 181 -2.96 -0.72 -13.49
N LEU A 182 -1.97 0.14 -13.22
CA LEU A 182 -2.16 1.59 -13.08
C LEU A 182 -2.37 2.27 -14.43
N LYS A 183 -3.43 3.06 -14.56
CA LYS A 183 -3.67 3.95 -15.70
C LYS A 183 -2.53 4.96 -15.85
N PRO A 184 -2.26 5.51 -17.04
CA PRO A 184 -1.23 6.53 -17.24
C PRO A 184 -1.36 7.75 -16.31
N THR A 185 -2.58 8.14 -15.93
CA THR A 185 -2.87 9.25 -15.01
C THR A 185 -3.00 8.81 -13.55
N GLY A 186 -2.87 7.52 -13.26
CA GLY A 186 -3.10 6.95 -11.94
C GLY A 186 -1.93 7.16 -10.98
N TYR A 187 -2.22 7.01 -9.69
CA TYR A 187 -1.24 7.11 -8.61
C TYR A 187 -1.14 5.82 -7.78
N LEU A 188 0.07 5.41 -7.46
CA LEU A 188 0.36 4.39 -6.46
C LEU A 188 0.80 5.08 -5.18
N ALA A 189 0.15 4.75 -4.06
CA ALA A 189 0.53 5.21 -2.73
C ALA A 189 0.97 4.04 -1.84
N THR A 190 2.01 4.26 -1.05
CA THR A 190 2.44 3.34 0.00
C THR A 190 3.07 4.07 1.17
N TYR A 191 2.91 3.56 2.39
CA TYR A 191 3.65 4.06 3.55
C TYR A 191 5.16 3.79 3.45
N CYS A 192 5.57 2.85 2.61
CA CYS A 192 6.93 2.35 2.55
C CYS A 192 7.88 3.35 1.86
N CYS A 193 8.97 3.72 2.54
CA CYS A 193 10.05 4.54 1.98
C CYS A 193 11.36 3.76 1.80
N ALA A 194 11.32 2.43 1.77
CA ALA A 194 12.51 1.60 1.64
C ALA A 194 13.20 1.87 0.29
N ALA A 195 14.53 1.99 0.32
CA ALA A 195 15.33 2.30 -0.86
C ALA A 195 15.14 1.29 -2.00
N ALA A 196 15.04 -0.01 -1.70
CA ALA A 196 14.78 -1.04 -2.71
C ALA A 196 13.43 -0.86 -3.42
N VAL A 197 12.39 -0.46 -2.68
CA VAL A 197 11.05 -0.24 -3.26
C VAL A 197 11.05 1.00 -4.15
N ARG A 198 11.56 2.13 -3.64
CA ARG A 198 11.70 3.38 -4.43
C ARG A 198 12.58 3.17 -5.67
N ALA A 199 13.73 2.50 -5.52
CA ALA A 199 14.61 2.20 -6.65
C ALA A 199 13.89 1.34 -7.70
N THR A 200 13.16 0.30 -7.27
CA THR A 200 12.39 -0.55 -8.19
C THR A 200 11.30 0.26 -8.91
N LEU A 201 10.51 1.07 -8.20
CA LEU A 201 9.46 1.89 -8.83
C LEU A 201 10.05 2.90 -9.83
N ARG A 202 11.18 3.54 -9.50
CA ARG A 202 11.93 4.40 -10.43
C ARG A 202 12.38 3.62 -11.65
N ASP A 203 12.99 2.45 -11.45
CA ASP A 203 13.56 1.63 -12.52
C ASP A 203 12.48 0.99 -13.41
N LEU A 204 11.26 0.84 -12.91
CA LEU A 204 10.06 0.50 -13.69
C LEU A 204 9.53 1.68 -14.51
N GLY A 205 10.03 2.90 -14.30
CA GLY A 205 9.69 4.10 -15.06
C GLY A 205 8.73 5.07 -14.37
N LEU A 206 8.44 4.89 -13.08
CA LEU A 206 7.55 5.81 -12.36
C LEU A 206 8.31 7.03 -11.81
N HIS A 207 7.64 8.18 -11.85
CA HIS A 207 7.99 9.38 -11.10
C HIS A 207 7.69 9.18 -9.62
N LEU A 208 8.54 9.70 -8.74
CA LEU A 208 8.42 9.49 -7.29
C LEU A 208 8.33 10.80 -6.52
N TRP A 209 7.47 10.79 -5.51
CA TRP A 209 7.39 11.81 -4.47
C TRP A 209 7.39 11.17 -3.09
N ALA A 210 7.78 11.96 -2.09
CA ALA A 210 7.72 11.57 -0.69
C ALA A 210 6.47 12.20 -0.07
N SER A 211 5.54 11.38 0.41
CA SER A 211 4.38 11.89 1.16
C SER A 211 4.80 12.38 2.54
N GLU A 212 4.04 13.31 3.08
CA GLU A 212 4.30 13.84 4.41
C GLU A 212 4.33 12.73 5.48
N PRO A 213 5.26 12.85 6.44
CA PRO A 213 5.26 11.96 7.60
C PRO A 213 3.99 12.14 8.44
N LEU A 214 3.45 11.03 8.95
CA LEU A 214 2.41 11.02 9.98
C LEU A 214 2.99 10.41 11.26
N GLY A 215 3.23 11.26 12.25
CA GLY A 215 3.79 10.90 13.55
C GLY A 215 5.28 10.49 13.55
N ARG A 216 5.71 9.57 12.67
CA ARG A 216 7.12 9.18 12.49
C ARG A 216 7.90 10.24 11.71
N LYS A 217 9.24 10.24 11.80
CA LYS A 217 10.09 11.08 10.92
C LYS A 217 10.10 10.63 9.45
N ALA A 218 9.70 9.38 9.16
CA ALA A 218 9.83 8.80 7.82
C ALA A 218 8.62 9.14 6.94
N PRO A 219 8.84 9.63 5.71
CA PRO A 219 7.78 9.85 4.73
C PRO A 219 7.26 8.52 4.16
N GLY A 220 6.16 8.55 3.39
CA GLY A 220 5.77 7.46 2.49
C GLY A 220 6.32 7.64 1.08
N THR A 221 5.82 6.87 0.11
CA THR A 221 6.16 7.00 -1.31
C THR A 221 4.89 7.09 -2.14
N ILE A 222 4.85 8.09 -3.02
CA ILE A 222 3.84 8.22 -4.07
C ILE A 222 4.54 8.04 -5.41
N ALA A 223 3.91 7.29 -6.32
CA ALA A 223 4.45 7.01 -7.64
C ALA A 223 3.40 7.16 -8.74
N ALA A 224 3.79 7.64 -9.93
CA ALA A 224 2.90 7.75 -11.09
C ALA A 224 3.70 7.60 -12.40
N TRP A 225 3.02 7.22 -13.49
CA TRP A 225 3.66 7.11 -14.82
C TRP A 225 4.07 8.45 -15.41
N THR A 226 3.27 9.49 -15.18
CA THR A 226 3.51 10.83 -15.70
C THR A 226 3.74 11.82 -14.56
N ASP A 227 4.58 12.82 -14.81
CA ASP A 227 4.66 13.99 -13.95
C ASP A 227 3.40 14.87 -14.13
N GLY A 228 2.35 14.54 -13.37
CA GLY A 228 1.12 15.33 -13.26
C GLY A 228 1.26 16.53 -12.31
N GLY A 229 2.49 16.92 -11.95
CA GLY A 229 2.79 17.88 -10.90
C GLY A 229 2.77 17.28 -9.50
N LEU A 230 3.31 18.05 -8.54
CA LEU A 230 3.48 17.63 -7.15
C LEU A 230 2.13 17.21 -6.52
N PRO A 231 1.96 15.93 -6.09
CA PRO A 231 0.73 15.49 -5.45
C PRO A 231 0.47 16.23 -4.12
N PRO A 232 -0.79 16.31 -3.67
CA PRO A 232 -1.12 16.89 -2.37
C PRO A 232 -0.33 16.25 -1.24
N ARG A 233 0.11 17.06 -0.27
CA ARG A 233 0.85 16.61 0.91
C ARG A 233 2.11 15.81 0.59
N CYS A 234 2.76 16.16 -0.52
CA CYS A 234 4.00 15.54 -0.95
C CYS A 234 5.08 16.58 -1.14
N ARG A 235 6.32 16.10 -1.14
CA ARG A 235 7.51 16.84 -1.60
C ARG A 235 8.28 16.00 -2.59
N VAL A 236 9.13 16.65 -3.38
CA VAL A 236 10.16 15.93 -4.15
C VAL A 236 11.12 15.21 -3.20
N LEU A 237 11.70 14.10 -3.67
CA LEU A 237 12.78 13.43 -2.95
C LEU A 237 13.99 14.36 -2.86
N THR A 238 14.60 14.41 -1.68
CA THR A 238 15.86 15.13 -1.46
C THR A 238 17.01 14.48 -2.24
N PRO A 239 18.11 15.21 -2.54
CA PRO A 239 19.29 14.63 -3.15
C PRO A 239 19.79 13.38 -2.41
N LEU A 240 19.82 13.44 -1.08
CA LEU A 240 20.16 12.31 -0.21
C LEU A 240 19.28 11.08 -0.46
N GLU A 241 17.96 11.27 -0.53
CA GLU A 241 17.03 10.16 -0.77
C GLU A 241 17.25 9.54 -2.15
N TRP A 242 17.51 10.35 -3.18
CA TRP A 242 17.86 9.87 -4.52
C TRP A 242 19.17 9.09 -4.52
N ASP A 243 20.19 9.59 -3.85
CA ASP A 243 21.50 8.95 -3.80
C ASP A 243 21.47 7.60 -3.08
N ILE A 244 20.66 7.48 -2.01
CA ILE A 244 20.47 6.22 -1.30
C ILE A 244 19.91 5.13 -2.22
N LEU A 245 19.08 5.46 -3.22
CA LEU A 245 18.56 4.49 -4.19
C LEU A 245 19.66 3.84 -5.03
N ASN A 246 20.80 4.50 -5.19
CA ASN A 246 21.95 4.00 -5.96
C ASN A 246 22.94 3.19 -5.10
N THR A 247 22.67 3.02 -3.81
CA THR A 247 23.49 2.19 -2.91
C THR A 247 23.02 0.73 -2.91
N ARG A 248 23.72 -0.16 -2.18
CA ARG A 248 23.26 -1.55 -1.96
C ARG A 248 21.84 -1.64 -1.36
N ALA A 249 21.39 -0.62 -0.63
CA ALA A 249 20.04 -0.60 -0.07
C ALA A 249 18.95 -0.52 -1.14
N GLY A 250 19.27 0.07 -2.31
CA GLY A 250 18.40 0.16 -3.47
C GLY A 250 18.35 -1.10 -4.33
N LEU A 251 19.14 -2.14 -4.01
CA LEU A 251 19.03 -3.41 -4.72
C LEU A 251 17.68 -4.08 -4.39
N PRO A 252 16.94 -4.53 -5.42
CA PRO A 252 15.56 -4.99 -5.30
C PRO A 252 15.47 -6.33 -4.56
N TYR A 253 14.25 -6.67 -4.14
CA TYR A 253 13.89 -8.06 -3.85
C TYR A 253 13.49 -8.73 -5.17
N ARG A 254 13.67 -10.05 -5.28
CA ARG A 254 13.38 -10.82 -6.49
C ARG A 254 12.57 -12.07 -6.15
N ASP A 255 11.47 -12.27 -6.86
CA ASP A 255 10.64 -13.49 -6.88
C ASP A 255 10.27 -13.80 -8.34
N PRO A 256 11.22 -14.36 -9.13
CA PRO A 256 11.05 -14.56 -10.57
C PRO A 256 9.83 -15.38 -10.96
N THR A 257 9.36 -16.25 -10.05
CA THR A 257 8.21 -17.13 -10.30
C THR A 257 6.94 -16.62 -9.67
N LEU A 258 6.94 -15.56 -8.86
CA LEU A 258 5.81 -15.10 -8.05
C LEU A 258 5.28 -16.16 -7.06
N HIS A 259 6.16 -17.05 -6.61
CA HIS A 259 5.83 -18.18 -5.74
C HIS A 259 6.92 -18.46 -4.69
N ASP A 260 8.07 -17.80 -4.74
CA ASP A 260 9.17 -18.09 -3.84
C ASP A 260 8.78 -17.79 -2.39
N PRO A 261 9.25 -18.60 -1.41
CA PRO A 261 9.00 -18.33 0.00
C PRO A 261 9.89 -17.19 0.51
N THR A 262 9.44 -16.51 1.57
CA THR A 262 10.15 -15.42 2.28
C THR A 262 11.66 -15.65 2.39
N ALA A 263 12.06 -16.83 2.89
CA ALA A 263 13.46 -17.14 3.18
C ALA A 263 14.33 -17.14 1.91
N VAL A 264 13.80 -17.63 0.79
CA VAL A 264 14.51 -17.67 -0.51
C VAL A 264 14.67 -16.25 -1.05
N ILE A 265 13.63 -15.43 -1.00
CA ILE A 265 13.67 -14.04 -1.48
C ILE A 265 14.70 -13.21 -0.67
N LEU A 266 14.71 -13.36 0.66
CA LEU A 266 15.67 -12.67 1.52
C LEU A 266 17.11 -13.14 1.32
N ALA A 267 17.33 -14.44 1.15
CA ALA A 267 18.65 -15.00 0.89
C ALA A 267 19.20 -14.50 -0.45
N ARG A 268 18.39 -14.55 -1.51
CA ARG A 268 18.75 -14.05 -2.85
C ARG A 268 19.13 -12.58 -2.83
N ARG A 269 18.33 -11.74 -2.16
CA ARG A 269 18.66 -10.31 -2.03
C ARG A 269 19.97 -10.08 -1.27
N THR A 270 20.22 -10.87 -0.23
CA THR A 270 21.47 -10.78 0.55
C THR A 270 22.68 -11.14 -0.31
N GLU A 271 22.57 -12.22 -1.10
CA GLU A 271 23.58 -12.64 -2.07
C GLU A 271 23.85 -11.55 -3.11
N GLU A 272 22.80 -10.99 -3.72
CA GLU A 272 22.92 -9.87 -4.68
C GLU A 272 23.59 -8.63 -4.06
N GLN A 273 23.21 -8.26 -2.83
CA GLN A 273 23.83 -7.15 -2.10
C GLN A 273 25.31 -7.40 -1.81
N SER A 274 25.70 -8.63 -1.49
CA SER A 274 27.09 -9.00 -1.19
C SER A 274 28.00 -8.94 -2.42
N ARG A 275 27.48 -9.31 -3.59
CA ARG A 275 28.21 -9.34 -4.87
C ARG A 275 28.26 -8.00 -5.57
N SER A 276 27.50 -7.01 -5.10
CA SER A 276 27.39 -5.70 -5.77
C SER A 276 28.59 -4.79 -5.47
N ASP A 277 29.11 -4.15 -6.52
CA ASP A 277 30.12 -3.09 -6.41
C ASP A 277 29.55 -1.75 -5.91
N ARG A 278 28.22 -1.63 -5.75
CA ARG A 278 27.60 -0.45 -5.14
C ARG A 278 28.10 -0.29 -3.70
N GLN A 279 28.37 0.95 -3.28
CA GLN A 279 28.68 1.23 -1.88
C GLN A 279 27.47 1.01 -0.96
N THR A 280 27.72 0.78 0.33
CA THR A 280 26.64 0.75 1.33
C THR A 280 26.12 2.16 1.63
N SER A 281 24.88 2.27 2.12
CA SER A 281 24.32 3.57 2.51
C SER A 281 25.12 4.21 3.65
N SER A 282 25.67 3.42 4.57
CA SER A 282 26.53 3.91 5.65
C SER A 282 27.86 4.48 5.13
N GLN A 283 28.49 3.81 4.16
CA GLN A 283 29.69 4.33 3.48
C GLN A 283 29.38 5.62 2.71
N TRP A 284 28.26 5.65 2.00
CA TRP A 284 27.80 6.84 1.29
C TRP A 284 27.60 8.01 2.26
N LEU A 285 26.87 7.80 3.36
CA LEU A 285 26.59 8.82 4.37
C LEU A 285 27.87 9.37 5.02
N LYS A 286 28.86 8.50 5.29
CA LYS A 286 30.15 8.92 5.85
C LYS A 286 30.94 9.82 4.90
N ARG A 287 30.79 9.65 3.59
CA ARG A 287 31.48 10.48 2.57
C ARG A 287 30.81 11.82 2.32
N HIS A 288 29.49 11.90 2.48
CA HIS A 288 28.69 13.08 2.08
C HIS A 288 28.09 13.86 3.25
N ARG A 289 28.21 13.36 4.48
CA ARG A 289 28.10 14.19 5.68
C ARG A 289 29.47 14.82 5.93
N SER A 290 29.67 16.03 5.42
CA SER A 290 30.69 16.92 6.00
C SER A 290 30.31 17.23 7.46
N PRO A 291 31.28 17.41 8.37
CA PRO A 291 31.04 17.78 9.76
C PRO A 291 30.25 19.09 9.89
#